data_AF-A0A3A4RIM3-F1
#
_entry.id   AF-A0A3A4RIM3-F1
#
_cell.length_a   1.000
_cell.length_b   1.000
_cell.length_c   1.000
_cell.angle_alpha   90.00
_cell.angle_beta   90.00
_cell.angle_gamma   90.00
#
_symmetry.space_group_name_H-M   'P 1'
#
loop_
_entity.id
_entity.type
_entity.pdbx_description
1 polymer ?
#
loop_
_entity_poly.entity_id
_entity_poly.type
_entity_poly.pdbx_seq_one_letter_code
_entity_poly.pdbx_strand_id
1 'polypeptide(L)'
;MQQTLPSVSLPVSLVADLQDSLLMAMTDLQRLEGLLDHATSNLLERFGSANQALGDLGGDRGEELISPIRHSLHQAVTELQFHDMATQLIVHTGKVLQSCAWRLADQAMEPEDGEVPLELDPMPERPSPVTQSEMDAGSIDLF
;
A
#
# COMPACT_ATOMS: atom_id res chain seq x y z
N MET A 1 -24.42 2.70 37.70
CA MET A 1 -23.41 3.78 37.64
C MET A 1 -22.77 3.69 36.26
N GLN A 2 -22.93 4.71 35.41
CA GLN A 2 -22.23 4.76 34.13
C GLN A 2 -20.75 4.99 34.45
N GLN A 3 -19.90 4.01 34.14
CA GLN A 3 -18.45 4.18 34.26
C GLN A 3 -18.03 5.14 33.15
N THR A 4 -17.66 6.36 33.52
CA THR A 4 -17.00 7.30 32.62
C THR A 4 -15.66 6.68 32.22
N LEU A 5 -15.52 6.37 30.93
CA LEU A 5 -14.26 5.94 30.35
C LEU A 5 -13.20 7.03 30.59
N PRO A 6 -11.92 6.66 30.82
CA PRO A 6 -10.85 7.63 30.93
C PRO A 6 -10.78 8.47 29.65
N SER A 7 -10.71 9.79 29.79
CA SER A 7 -10.67 10.75 28.68
C SER A 7 -9.55 11.78 28.86
N VAL A 8 -9.10 12.36 27.75
CA VAL A 8 -8.10 13.43 27.70
C VAL A 8 -8.73 14.64 27.01
N SER A 9 -8.55 15.84 27.58
CA SER A 9 -8.99 17.09 26.98
C SER A 9 -7.89 17.66 26.08
N LEU A 10 -8.20 17.88 24.80
CA LEU A 10 -7.27 18.44 23.81
C LEU A 10 -7.87 19.70 23.18
N PRO A 11 -7.07 20.73 22.86
CA PRO A 11 -7.55 21.88 22.09
C PRO A 11 -8.00 21.47 20.69
N VAL A 12 -9.12 22.01 20.21
CA VAL A 12 -9.65 21.73 18.86
C VAL A 12 -8.63 22.05 17.77
N SER A 13 -7.86 23.14 17.92
CA SER A 13 -6.80 23.49 16.96
C SER A 13 -5.74 22.39 16.83
N LEU A 14 -5.36 21.75 17.95
CA LEU A 14 -4.40 20.64 17.93
C LEU A 14 -4.98 19.41 17.23
N VAL A 15 -6.27 19.14 17.42
CA VAL A 15 -6.95 18.02 16.74
C VAL A 15 -7.06 18.28 15.24
N ALA A 16 -7.37 19.50 14.83
CA ALA A 16 -7.39 19.92 13.43
C ALA A 16 -5.99 19.79 12.78
N ASP A 17 -4.95 20.30 13.43
CA ASP A 17 -3.57 20.19 12.93
C ASP A 17 -3.13 18.72 12.74
N LEU A 18 -3.53 17.84 13.68
CA LEU A 18 -3.27 16.40 13.58
C LEU A 18 -4.06 15.76 12.45
N GLN A 19 -5.34 16.10 12.30
CA GLN A 19 -6.17 15.62 11.19
C GLN A 19 -5.56 16.03 9.83
N ASP A 20 -5.16 17.29 9.67
CA ASP A 20 -4.54 17.79 8.45
C ASP A 20 -3.24 17.04 8.15
N SER A 21 -2.42 16.79 9.17
CA SER A 21 -1.19 16.01 9.04
C SER A 21 -1.46 14.57 8.57
N LEU A 22 -2.52 13.93 9.08
CA LEU A 22 -2.93 12.58 8.65
C LEU A 22 -3.44 12.56 7.20
N LEU A 23 -4.21 13.58 6.79
CA LEU A 23 -4.71 13.72 5.42
C LEU A 23 -3.57 14.01 4.42
N MET A 24 -2.58 14.81 4.84
CA MET A 24 -1.36 15.03 4.05
C MET A 24 -0.58 13.73 3.88
N ALA A 25 -0.35 12.97 4.96
CA ALA A 25 0.32 11.68 4.88
C ALA A 25 -0.43 10.68 3.98
N MET A 26 -1.76 10.64 4.03
CA MET A 26 -2.57 9.82 3.13
C MET A 26 -2.38 10.22 1.66
N THR A 27 -2.34 11.53 1.36
CA THR A 27 -2.09 12.03 0.01
C THR A 27 -0.70 11.62 -0.50
N ASP A 28 0.32 11.67 0.37
CA ASP A 28 1.67 11.25 0.02
C ASP A 28 1.77 9.73 -0.19
N LEU A 29 1.05 8.92 0.60
CA LEU A 29 0.95 7.47 0.38
C LEU A 29 0.29 7.13 -0.96
N GLN A 30 -0.79 7.81 -1.33
CA GLN A 30 -1.43 7.63 -2.65
C GLN A 30 -0.50 8.00 -3.81
N ARG A 31 0.30 9.06 -3.64
CA ARG A 31 1.32 9.43 -4.62
C ARG A 31 2.43 8.40 -4.71
N LEU A 32 2.87 7.87 -3.55
CA LEU A 32 3.91 6.85 -3.49
C LEU A 32 3.47 5.57 -4.19
N GLU A 33 2.24 5.10 -3.93
CA GLU A 33 1.61 3.98 -4.64
C GLU A 33 1.70 4.17 -6.16
N GLY A 34 1.21 5.31 -6.68
CA GLY A 34 1.26 5.57 -8.11
C GLY A 34 2.67 5.66 -8.70
N LEU A 35 3.64 6.20 -7.95
CA LEU A 35 5.05 6.24 -8.38
C LEU A 35 5.66 4.84 -8.46
N LEU A 36 5.35 3.98 -7.49
CA LEU A 36 5.85 2.61 -7.47
C LEU A 36 5.21 1.78 -8.59
N ASP A 37 3.89 1.88 -8.80
CA ASP A 37 3.19 1.21 -9.90
C ASP A 37 3.75 1.59 -11.27
N HIS A 38 3.99 2.88 -11.48
CA HIS A 38 4.59 3.35 -12.73
C HIS A 38 6.02 2.84 -12.91
N ALA A 39 6.85 2.89 -11.86
CA ALA A 39 8.22 2.40 -11.91
C ALA A 39 8.28 0.88 -12.19
N THR A 40 7.44 0.09 -11.52
CA THR A 40 7.35 -1.36 -11.69
C THR A 40 6.85 -1.72 -13.09
N SER A 41 5.83 -1.01 -13.60
CA SER A 41 5.35 -1.21 -14.98
C SER A 41 6.44 -0.97 -16.02
N ASN A 42 7.18 0.14 -15.90
CA ASN A 42 8.30 0.45 -16.79
C ASN A 42 9.42 -0.60 -16.70
N LEU A 43 9.66 -1.14 -15.49
CA LEU A 43 10.69 -2.15 -15.28
C LEU A 43 10.30 -3.48 -15.94
N LEU A 44 9.05 -3.91 -15.82
CA LEU A 44 8.52 -5.10 -16.48
C LEU A 44 8.59 -4.99 -18.00
N GLU A 45 8.24 -3.83 -18.58
CA GLU A 45 8.35 -3.58 -20.02
C GLU A 45 9.82 -3.68 -20.50
N ARG A 46 10.75 -3.09 -19.76
CA ARG A 46 12.19 -3.14 -20.07
C ARG A 46 12.74 -4.56 -19.98
N PHE A 47 12.29 -5.34 -18.99
CA PHE A 47 12.66 -6.75 -18.88
C PHE A 47 12.09 -7.58 -20.04
N GLY A 48 10.84 -7.38 -20.42
CA GLY A 48 10.25 -8.03 -21.60
C GLY A 48 11.03 -7.72 -22.87
N SER A 49 11.39 -6.45 -23.08
CA SER A 49 12.20 -6.00 -24.22
C SER A 49 13.59 -6.63 -24.23
N ALA A 50 14.26 -6.67 -23.08
CA ALA A 50 15.57 -7.31 -22.95
C ALA A 50 15.50 -8.81 -23.25
N ASN A 51 14.46 -9.51 -22.76
CA ASN A 51 14.29 -10.94 -23.02
C ASN A 51 14.01 -11.25 -24.49
N GLN A 52 13.25 -10.38 -25.19
CA GLN A 52 13.04 -10.49 -26.64
C GLN A 52 14.35 -10.29 -27.43
N ALA A 53 15.11 -9.23 -27.11
CA ALA A 53 16.40 -8.97 -27.75
C ALA A 53 17.40 -10.13 -27.55
N LEU A 54 17.39 -10.76 -26.37
CA LEU A 54 18.16 -11.98 -26.13
C LEU A 54 17.64 -13.17 -26.95
N GLY A 55 16.34 -13.24 -27.21
CA GLY A 55 15.70 -14.17 -28.16
C GLY A 55 16.34 -14.13 -29.53
N ASP A 56 16.44 -12.92 -30.08
CA ASP A 56 16.93 -12.67 -31.44
C ASP A 56 18.44 -12.95 -31.62
N LEU A 57 19.20 -12.96 -30.53
CA LEU A 57 20.63 -13.30 -30.51
C LEU A 57 20.92 -14.81 -30.46
N GLY A 58 19.89 -15.65 -30.32
CA GLY A 58 20.02 -17.10 -30.16
C GLY A 58 20.35 -17.85 -31.45
N GLY A 59 21.64 -18.12 -31.69
CA GLY A 59 22.10 -19.23 -32.52
C GLY A 59 22.68 -20.36 -31.65
N ASP A 60 23.01 -21.51 -32.25
CA ASP A 60 23.42 -22.78 -31.61
C ASP A 60 24.57 -22.66 -30.56
N ARG A 61 25.40 -21.61 -30.64
CA ARG A 61 26.49 -21.31 -29.66
C ARG A 61 26.18 -20.16 -28.70
N GLY A 62 25.13 -19.37 -28.96
CA GLY A 62 24.72 -18.23 -28.13
C GLY A 62 23.86 -18.67 -26.93
N GLU A 63 23.24 -19.84 -27.01
CA GLU A 63 22.24 -20.29 -26.04
C GLU A 63 22.83 -20.58 -24.65
N GLU A 64 24.05 -21.15 -24.57
CA GLU A 64 24.77 -21.34 -23.30
C GLU A 64 25.14 -20.02 -22.60
N LEU A 65 25.42 -18.96 -23.36
CA LEU A 65 25.75 -17.63 -22.82
C LEU A 65 24.51 -16.82 -22.44
N ILE A 66 23.41 -17.02 -23.17
CA ILE A 66 22.16 -16.27 -23.00
C ILE A 66 21.26 -16.89 -21.92
N SER A 67 21.30 -18.21 -21.72
CA SER A 67 20.47 -18.92 -20.74
C SER A 67 20.60 -18.38 -19.30
N PRO A 68 21.81 -18.13 -18.74
CA PRO A 68 21.95 -17.54 -17.42
C PRO A 68 21.33 -16.14 -17.32
N ILE A 69 21.45 -15.33 -18.38
CA ILE A 69 20.89 -13.98 -18.42
C ILE A 69 19.36 -14.05 -18.41
N ARG A 70 18.75 -14.94 -19.20
CA ARG A 70 17.29 -15.16 -19.16
C ARG A 70 16.84 -15.62 -17.78
N HIS A 71 17.59 -16.52 -17.14
CA HIS A 71 17.26 -16.99 -15.80
C HIS A 71 17.27 -15.85 -14.78
N SER A 72 18.33 -15.02 -14.75
CA SER A 72 18.39 -13.85 -13.87
C SER A 72 17.27 -12.84 -14.14
N LEU A 73 16.87 -12.64 -15.40
CA LEU A 73 15.73 -11.78 -15.74
C LEU A 73 14.41 -12.34 -15.22
N HIS A 74 14.18 -13.65 -15.32
CA HIS A 74 12.97 -14.27 -14.74
C HIS A 74 12.96 -14.16 -13.22
N GLN A 75 14.09 -14.39 -12.55
CA GLN A 75 14.20 -14.23 -11.11
C GLN A 75 13.90 -12.78 -10.68
N ALA A 76 14.42 -11.78 -11.40
CA ALA A 76 14.11 -10.38 -11.12
C ALA A 76 12.60 -10.07 -11.26
N VAL A 77 11.91 -10.67 -12.23
CA VAL A 77 10.44 -10.54 -12.36
C VAL A 77 9.71 -11.21 -11.20
N THR A 78 10.19 -12.36 -10.72
CA THR A 78 9.65 -13.01 -9.50
C THR A 78 9.85 -12.13 -8.27
N GLU A 79 11.00 -11.48 -8.11
CA GLU A 79 11.23 -10.54 -7.01
C GLU A 79 10.33 -9.29 -7.10
N LEU A 80 9.85 -8.92 -8.29
CA LEU A 80 8.83 -7.87 -8.43
C LEU A 80 7.45 -8.29 -7.91
N GLN A 81 7.22 -9.56 -7.58
CA GLN A 81 5.98 -9.98 -6.90
C GLN A 81 5.90 -9.39 -5.48
N PHE A 82 7.03 -9.01 -4.87
CA PHE A 82 7.03 -8.28 -3.60
C PHE A 82 6.50 -6.84 -3.73
N HIS A 83 6.41 -6.28 -4.95
CA HIS A 83 5.79 -4.97 -5.20
C HIS A 83 4.31 -4.94 -4.86
N ASP A 84 3.58 -6.01 -5.20
CA ASP A 84 2.15 -6.11 -4.91
C ASP A 84 1.91 -6.05 -3.40
N MET A 85 2.73 -6.78 -2.62
CA MET A 85 2.67 -6.75 -1.16
C MET A 85 3.01 -5.37 -0.57
N ALA A 86 4.03 -4.68 -1.10
CA ALA A 86 4.38 -3.33 -0.67
C ALA A 86 3.23 -2.35 -0.93
N THR A 87 2.58 -2.47 -2.09
CA THR A 87 1.44 -1.64 -2.47
C THR A 87 0.23 -1.89 -1.57
N GLN A 88 -0.07 -3.16 -1.25
CA GLN A 88 -1.11 -3.52 -0.29
C GLN A 88 -0.89 -2.90 1.10
N LEU A 89 0.36 -2.90 1.60
CA LEU A 89 0.71 -2.27 2.87
C LEU A 89 0.52 -0.74 2.85
N ILE A 90 0.84 -0.10 1.73
CA ILE A 90 0.62 1.35 1.53
C ILE A 90 -0.88 1.66 1.56
N VAL A 91 -1.69 0.90 0.81
CA VAL A 91 -3.15 1.06 0.78
C VAL A 91 -3.78 0.84 2.15
N HIS A 92 -3.38 -0.22 2.86
CA HIS A 92 -3.87 -0.51 4.22
C HIS A 92 -3.51 0.62 5.19
N THR A 93 -2.26 1.10 5.16
CA THR A 93 -1.82 2.22 5.98
C THR A 93 -2.65 3.47 5.68
N GLY A 94 -2.91 3.76 4.40
CA GLY A 94 -3.78 4.85 3.97
C GLY A 94 -5.18 4.77 4.59
N LYS A 95 -5.81 3.59 4.56
CA LYS A 95 -7.14 3.36 5.19
C LYS A 95 -7.12 3.56 6.70
N VAL A 96 -6.06 3.13 7.38
CA VAL A 96 -5.90 3.34 8.82
C VAL A 96 -5.78 4.84 9.14
N LEU A 97 -4.92 5.57 8.42
CA LEU A 97 -4.76 7.01 8.62
C LEU A 97 -6.04 7.79 8.33
N GLN A 98 -6.76 7.43 7.26
CA GLN A 98 -8.06 8.01 6.92
C GLN A 98 -9.09 7.79 8.03
N SER A 99 -9.19 6.56 8.55
CA SER A 99 -10.08 6.21 9.66
C SER A 99 -9.75 7.04 10.92
N CYS A 100 -8.47 7.22 11.23
CA CYS A 100 -8.02 8.07 12.34
C CYS A 100 -8.42 9.53 12.12
N ALA A 101 -8.17 10.08 10.93
CA ALA A 101 -8.49 11.46 10.59
C ALA A 101 -9.99 11.75 10.75
N TRP A 102 -10.85 10.85 10.27
CA TRP A 102 -12.29 11.02 10.40
C TRP A 102 -12.81 10.87 11.82
N ARG A 103 -12.30 9.90 12.60
CA ARG A 103 -12.66 9.76 14.02
C ARG A 103 -12.24 10.96 14.86
N LEU A 104 -11.12 11.60 14.51
CA LEU A 104 -10.70 12.86 15.15
C LEU A 104 -11.66 14.00 14.82
N ALA A 105 -12.15 14.10 13.58
CA ALA A 105 -13.17 15.08 13.20
C ALA A 105 -14.45 14.88 14.01
N ASP A 106 -14.97 13.66 13.98
CA ASP A 106 -16.24 13.28 14.61
C ASP A 106 -16.24 13.50 16.14
N GLN A 107 -15.10 13.26 16.79
CA GLN A 107 -14.97 13.49 18.24
C GLN A 107 -14.70 14.95 18.63
N ALA A 108 -14.15 15.76 17.74
CA ALA A 108 -13.79 17.15 18.05
C ALA A 108 -14.87 18.16 17.72
N MET A 109 -15.79 17.83 16.81
CA MET A 109 -16.89 18.70 16.39
C MET A 109 -18.20 18.29 17.07
N GLU A 110 -18.97 19.29 17.50
CA GLU A 110 -20.36 19.04 17.89
C GLU A 110 -21.19 18.84 16.61
N PRO A 111 -22.06 17.82 16.55
CA PRO A 111 -22.92 17.62 15.38
C PRO A 111 -23.84 18.83 15.22
N GLU A 112 -23.92 19.38 14.00
CA GLU A 112 -24.87 20.44 13.71
C GLU A 112 -26.32 19.91 13.71
N ASP A 113 -27.27 20.78 14.04
CA ASP A 113 -28.68 20.40 14.19
C ASP A 113 -29.26 19.97 12.82
N GLY A 114 -29.51 18.66 12.66
CA GLY A 114 -29.95 18.06 11.40
C GLY A 114 -28.85 17.44 10.54
N GLU A 115 -27.61 17.38 11.04
CA GLU A 115 -26.48 16.75 10.37
C GLU A 115 -26.63 15.21 10.39
N VAL A 116 -26.44 14.58 9.23
CA VAL A 116 -26.45 13.11 9.12
C VAL A 116 -25.06 12.61 9.55
N PRO A 117 -24.96 11.65 10.50
CA PRO A 117 -23.68 11.10 10.90
C PRO A 117 -22.88 10.62 9.69
N LEU A 118 -21.59 10.96 9.66
CA LEU A 118 -20.68 10.42 8.66
C LEU A 118 -20.65 8.89 8.78
N GLU A 119 -21.09 8.19 7.74
CA GLU A 119 -20.84 6.75 7.61
C GLU A 119 -19.34 6.56 7.37
N LEU A 120 -18.60 6.38 8.47
CA LEU A 120 -17.17 6.09 8.41
C LEU A 120 -16.98 4.65 7.95
N ASP A 121 -16.11 4.45 6.96
CA ASP A 121 -15.68 3.10 6.59
C ASP A 121 -15.11 2.41 7.83
N PRO A 122 -15.43 1.11 8.04
CA PRO A 122 -14.95 0.39 9.19
C PRO A 122 -13.43 0.35 9.16
N MET A 123 -12.82 0.75 10.27
CA MET A 123 -11.37 0.66 10.45
C MET A 123 -10.93 -0.80 10.19
N PRO A 124 -9.84 -1.03 9.43
CA PRO A 124 -9.38 -2.36 9.14
C PRO A 124 -9.26 -3.21 10.43
N GLU A 125 -9.99 -4.32 10.50
CA GLU A 125 -10.07 -5.14 11.72
C GLU A 125 -8.75 -5.87 12.02
N ARG A 126 -7.96 -6.14 10.98
CA ARG A 126 -6.67 -6.83 11.11
C ARG A 126 -5.50 -5.85 11.18
N PRO A 127 -4.54 -6.08 12.11
CA PRO A 127 -3.41 -5.19 12.33
C PRO A 127 -2.38 -5.20 11.19
N SER A 128 -2.34 -6.25 10.36
CA SER A 128 -1.51 -6.31 9.14
C SER A 128 -2.27 -7.03 8.02
N PRO A 129 -2.22 -6.50 6.78
CA PRO A 129 -2.81 -7.16 5.62
C PRO A 129 -1.96 -8.35 5.12
N VAL A 130 -0.69 -8.47 5.54
CA VAL A 130 0.23 -9.53 5.11
C VAL A 130 0.91 -10.16 6.34
N THR A 131 1.01 -11.50 6.38
CA THR A 131 1.77 -12.26 7.38
C THR A 131 3.02 -12.89 6.77
N GLN A 132 4.11 -13.01 7.53
CA GLN A 132 5.35 -13.66 7.04
C GLN A 132 5.14 -15.11 6.59
N SER A 133 4.17 -15.82 7.17
CA SER A 133 3.78 -17.16 6.73
C SER A 133 3.19 -17.22 5.32
N GLU A 134 2.56 -16.13 4.86
CA GLU A 134 2.07 -16.00 3.48
C GLU A 134 3.21 -15.63 2.51
N MET A 135 4.25 -14.93 3.01
CA MET A 135 5.43 -14.56 2.23
C MET A 135 6.30 -15.76 1.83
N ASP A 136 6.47 -16.75 2.70
CA ASP A 136 7.31 -17.94 2.43
C ASP A 136 6.62 -19.01 1.56
N ALA A 137 5.28 -18.97 1.47
CA ALA A 137 4.48 -20.02 0.84
C ALA A 137 4.12 -19.75 -0.64
N GLY A 138 4.37 -18.54 -1.15
CA GLY A 138 3.98 -18.14 -2.51
C GLY A 138 2.46 -18.17 -2.76
N SER A 139 1.65 -18.22 -1.70
CA SER A 139 0.19 -18.29 -1.74
C SER A 139 -0.34 -17.21 -0.82
N ILE A 140 -0.98 -16.20 -1.42
CA ILE A 140 -1.62 -15.10 -0.71
C ILE A 140 -3.12 -15.26 -0.93
N ASP A 141 -3.88 -15.45 0.15
CA ASP A 141 -5.33 -15.24 0.10
C ASP A 141 -5.55 -13.73 -0.03
N LEU A 142 -5.98 -13.31 -1.21
CA LEU A 142 -6.31 -11.93 -1.56
C LEU A 142 -7.70 -11.60 -0.97
N PHE A 143 -7.81 -10.50 -0.21
CA PHE A 143 -9.08 -9.93 0.20
C PHE A 143 -9.52 -8.84 -0.77
#